data_AF-R7IUG2-F1
#
_entry.id   AF-R7IUG2-F1
#
_cell.length_a   1.000
_cell.length_b   1.000
_cell.length_c   1.000
_cell.angle_alpha   90.00
_cell.angle_beta   90.00
_cell.angle_gamma   90.00
#
_symmetry.space_group_name_H-M   'P 1'
#
loop_
_entity.id
_entity.type
_entity.pdbx_description
1 polymer ?
#
loop_
_entity_poly.entity_id
_entity_poly.type
_entity_poly.pdbx_seq_one_letter_code
_entity_poly.pdbx_strand_id
1 'polypeptide(L)' 'MENMVLQATELGIASCIVSRGYETFSSEEGRKIMKEWEVPQGYECQGFVILGYKDIVGHEK' A
#
# COMPACT_ATOMS: atom_id res chain seq x y z
N MET A 1 0.71 -7.78 6.19
CA MET A 1 -0.16 -6.63 5.87
C MET A 1 -1.32 -6.49 6.85
N GLU A 2 -1.94 -7.60 7.30
CA GLU A 2 -3.08 -7.60 8.24
C GLU A 2 -2.90 -6.73 9.50
N ASN A 3 -1.80 -6.88 10.24
CA ASN A 3 -1.56 -6.07 11.44
C ASN A 3 -1.64 -4.55 11.17
N MET A 4 -1.15 -4.08 10.02
CA MET A 4 -1.22 -2.65 9.66
C MET A 4 -2.67 -2.21 9.40
N VAL A 5 -3.49 -3.07 8.78
CA VAL A 5 -4.91 -2.81 8.49
C VAL A 5 -5.75 -2.79 9.77
N LEU A 6 -5.48 -3.72 10.70
CA LEU A 6 -6.14 -3.75 12.01
C LEU A 6 -5.82 -2.49 12.82
N GLN A 7 -4.55 -2.11 12.89
CA GLN A 7 -4.13 -0.90 13.60
C GLN A 7 -4.66 0.39 12.94
N ALA A 8 -4.71 0.46 11.61
CA ALA A 8 -5.34 1.59 10.92
C ALA A 8 -6.81 1.75 11.34
N THR A 9 -7.55 0.65 11.43
CA THR A 9 -8.95 0.66 11.86
C THR A 9 -9.11 1.16 13.30
N GLU A 10 -8.26 0.70 14.23
CA GLU A 10 -8.25 1.17 15.63
C GLU A 10 -7.99 2.69 15.74
N LEU A 11 -7.19 3.24 14.84
CA LEU A 11 -6.87 4.67 14.77
C LEU A 11 -7.88 5.51 13.96
N GLY A 12 -8.96 4.90 13.45
CA GLY A 12 -9.94 5.59 12.60
C GLY A 12 -9.41 5.93 11.19
N ILE A 13 -8.33 5.30 10.75
CA ILE A 13 -7.73 5.44 9.43
C ILE A 13 -8.30 4.37 8.50
N ALA A 14 -8.70 4.77 7.29
CA ALA A 14 -9.11 3.81 6.28
C ALA A 14 -7.88 3.19 5.60
N SER A 15 -7.99 1.90 5.29
CA SER A 15 -6.90 1.15 4.67
C SER A 15 -7.40 0.22 3.56
N CYS A 16 -6.57 -0.01 2.55
CA CYS A 16 -6.83 -0.96 1.47
C CYS A 16 -5.56 -1.74 1.11
N ILE A 17 -5.69 -3.07 0.96
CA ILE A 17 -4.62 -3.91 0.41
C ILE A 17 -4.76 -3.96 -1.10
N VAL A 18 -3.69 -3.59 -1.81
CA VAL A 18 -3.61 -3.72 -3.27
C VAL A 18 -2.69 -4.89 -3.62
N SER A 19 -3.27 -5.99 -4.05
CA SER A 19 -2.57 -7.24 -4.42
C SER A 19 -2.02 -7.19 -5.84
N ARG A 20 -1.18 -6.19 -6.15
CA ARG A 20 -0.49 -6.05 -7.45
C ARG A 20 0.98 -5.67 -7.33
N GLY A 21 1.56 -5.83 -6.13
CA GLY A 21 2.94 -5.43 -5.84
C GLY A 21 3.94 -6.10 -6.77
N TYR A 22 3.78 -7.42 -6.96
CA TYR A 22 4.71 -8.22 -7.75
C TYR A 22 4.69 -7.82 -9.24
N GLU A 23 3.50 -7.71 -9.84
CA GLU A 23 3.34 -7.33 -11.24
C GLU A 23 3.82 -5.89 -11.49
N THR A 24 3.55 -4.97 -10.55
CA THR A 24 4.03 -3.59 -10.65
C THR A 24 5.56 -3.52 -10.63
N PHE A 25 6.21 -4.23 -9.70
CA PHE A 25 7.65 -4.12 -9.48
C PHE A 25 8.52 -5.11 -10.27
N SER A 26 7.89 -6.06 -10.97
CA SER A 26 8.57 -6.90 -11.96
C SER A 26 8.84 -6.18 -13.31
N SER A 27 8.23 -5.01 -13.53
CA SER A 27 8.53 -4.13 -14.68
C SER A 27 9.89 -3.43 -14.55
N GLU A 28 10.41 -2.87 -15.65
CA GLU A 28 11.65 -2.09 -15.61
C GLU A 28 11.47 -0.80 -14.80
N GLU A 29 10.36 -0.11 -15.02
CA GLU A 29 9.97 1.11 -14.33
C GLU A 29 9.83 0.87 -12.82
N GLY A 30 9.14 -0.23 -12.45
CA GLY A 30 9.01 -0.64 -11.06
C GLY A 30 10.37 -0.89 -10.40
N ARG A 31 11.27 -1.64 -11.06
CA ARG A 31 12.62 -1.86 -10.53
C ARG A 31 13.44 -0.58 -10.38
N LYS A 32 13.22 0.45 -11.22
CA LYS A 32 13.86 1.77 -11.05
C LYS A 32 13.35 2.45 -9.78
N ILE A 33 12.04 2.45 -9.55
CA ILE A 33 11.42 3.00 -8.34
C ILE A 33 11.94 2.27 -7.08
N MET A 34 12.10 0.94 -7.11
CA MET A 34 12.69 0.20 -5.98
C MET A 34 14.10 0.65 -5.63
N LYS A 35 14.92 0.97 -6.63
CA LYS A 35 16.28 1.50 -6.41
C LYS A 35 16.23 2.91 -5.85
N GLU A 36 15.35 3.75 -6.36
CA GLU A 36 15.15 5.13 -5.87
C GLU A 36 14.65 5.15 -4.41
N TRP A 37 13.81 4.18 -4.03
CA TRP A 37 13.35 3.99 -2.64
C TRP A 37 14.31 3.18 -1.77
N GLU A 38 15.52 2.90 -2.27
CA GLU A 38 16.58 2.21 -1.54
C GLU A 38 16.17 0.82 -1.01
N VAL A 39 15.26 0.13 -1.70
CA VAL A 39 14.85 -1.23 -1.34
C VAL A 39 16.02 -2.19 -1.58
N PRO A 40 16.41 -3.02 -0.59
CA PRO A 40 17.53 -3.92 -0.73
C PRO A 40 17.38 -4.89 -1.91
N GLN A 41 18.50 -5.22 -2.55
CA GLN A 41 18.52 -6.17 -3.65
C GLN A 41 18.05 -7.56 -3.19
N GLY A 42 17.28 -8.25 -4.04
CA GLY A 42 16.74 -9.58 -3.75
C GLY A 42 15.39 -9.58 -3.04
N TYR A 43 14.85 -8.41 -2.70
CA TYR A 43 13.50 -8.28 -2.17
C TYR A 43 12.48 -8.21 -3.32
N GLU A 44 11.29 -8.73 -3.07
CA GLU A 44 10.16 -8.67 -3.99
C GLU A 44 8.96 -8.01 -3.32
N CYS A 45 8.27 -7.13 -4.04
CA CYS A 45 7.06 -6.51 -3.54
C CYS A 45 5.90 -7.51 -3.56
N GLN A 46 5.29 -7.77 -2.40
CA GLN A 46 4.14 -8.69 -2.27
C GLN A 46 2.79 -7.96 -2.35
N GLY A 47 2.76 -6.65 -2.15
CA GLY A 47 1.53 -5.86 -2.15
C GLY A 47 1.71 -4.52 -1.45
N PHE A 48 0.67 -3.69 -1.54
CA PHE A 48 0.64 -2.36 -0.95
C PHE A 48 -0.41 -2.32 0.16
N VAL A 49 -0.13 -1.55 1.21
CA VAL A 49 -1.15 -1.09 2.17
C VAL A 49 -1.29 0.41 1.97
N ILE A 50 -2.39 0.84 1.36
CA ILE A 50 -2.71 2.25 1.20
C ILE A 50 -3.49 2.69 2.44
N LEU A 51 -3.10 3.83 3.02
CA LEU A 51 -3.72 4.42 4.20
C LEU A 51 -4.22 5.83 3.86
N GLY A 52 -5.35 6.21 4.43
CA GLY A 52 -5.88 7.56 4.27
C GLY A 52 -7.04 7.85 5.21
N TYR A 53 -7.32 9.12 5.43
CA TYR A 53 -8.58 9.52 6.06
C TYR A 53 -9.68 9.40 5.02
N LYS A 54 -10.80 8.75 5.39
CA LYS A 54 -11.98 8.73 4.53
C LYS A 54 -12.46 10.16 4.34
N ASP A 55 -12.59 10.56 3.08
CA ASP A 55 -13.25 11.81 2.77
C ASP A 55 -14.72 11.70 3.20
N ILE A 56 -15.24 12.70 3.89
CA ILE A 56 -16.66 12.73 4.28
C ILE A 56 -17.42 13.19 3.04
N VAL A 57 -17.56 12.32 2.04
CA VAL A 57 -18.66 12.47 1.09
C VAL A 57 -19.90 12.08 1.88
N GLY A 58 -20.59 13.08 2.41
CA GLY A 58 -21.73 12.92 3.30
C GLY A 58 -22.70 11.88 2.76
N HIS A 59 -22.83 10.76 3.47
CA HIS A 59 -24.15 10.15 3.60
C HIS A 59 -24.94 11.04 4.56
N GLU A 60 -25.37 12.21 4.07
CA GLU A 60 -26.60 12.81 4.58
C GLU A 60 -27.70 11.80 4.22
N LYS A 61 -28.20 11.10 5.23
CA LYS A 61 -29.56 10.58 5.23
C LYS A 61 -30.46 11.65 5.81
#